data_AF-A0A6I7X008-F1
#
_entry.id   AF-A0A6I7X008-F1
#
_cell.length_a   1.000
_cell.length_b   1.000
_cell.length_c   1.000
_cell.angle_alpha   90.00
_cell.angle_beta   90.00
_cell.angle_gamma   90.00
#
_symmetry.space_group_name_H-M   'P 1'
#
loop_
_entity.id
_entity.type
_entity.pdbx_description
1 polymer ?
#
loop_
_entity_poly.entity_id
_entity_poly.type
_entity_poly.pdbx_seq_one_letter_code
_entity_poly.pdbx_strand_id
1 'polypeptide(L)'
;MEHDYLLKLRQHPTWRLLCVDNSALIISFFYRVFIQPNCRSLKQSELTEKLEDTLFHLRQIQRNKYPKTAKAYLTDWANGENAFLRKYYADNSDEP
;
A
#
# COMPACT_ATOMS: atom_id res chain seq x y z
N MET A 1 -2.61 17.55 27.90
CA MET A 1 -2.56 17.37 26.43
C MET A 1 -3.67 18.22 25.84
N GLU A 2 -3.30 19.29 25.15
CA GLU A 2 -4.23 20.24 24.53
C GLU A 2 -4.88 19.63 23.27
N HIS A 3 -6.17 19.93 23.07
CA HIS A 3 -6.96 19.43 21.94
C HIS A 3 -6.32 19.76 20.58
N ASP A 4 -5.67 20.92 20.46
CA ASP A 4 -4.99 21.39 19.25
C ASP A 4 -3.81 20.49 18.84
N TYR A 5 -3.10 19.91 19.81
CA TYR A 5 -1.97 19.02 19.56
C TYR A 5 -2.42 17.67 18.97
N LEU A 6 -3.55 17.14 19.44
CA LEU A 6 -4.17 15.94 18.90
C LEU A 6 -4.67 16.17 17.46
N LEU A 7 -5.18 17.37 17.17
CA LEU A 7 -5.64 17.75 15.84
C LEU A 7 -4.48 17.82 14.84
N LYS A 8 -3.31 18.32 15.26
CA LYS A 8 -2.07 18.31 14.46
C LYS A 8 -1.52 16.90 14.24
N LEU A 9 -1.55 16.03 15.26
CA LEU A 9 -1.14 14.63 15.10
C LEU A 9 -2.01 13.88 14.10
N ARG A 10 -3.31 14.19 14.06
CA ARG A 10 -4.26 13.61 13.10
C ARG A 10 -3.98 14.03 11.64
N GLN A 11 -3.25 15.12 11.42
CA GLN A 11 -2.79 15.54 10.09
C GLN A 11 -1.52 14.80 9.65
N HIS A 12 -0.86 14.04 10.55
CA HIS A 12 0.35 13.31 10.20
C HIS A 12 0.04 12.13 9.25
N PRO A 13 0.81 11.93 8.17
CA PRO A 13 0.55 10.88 7.17
C PRO A 13 0.56 9.47 7.78
N THR A 14 1.36 9.24 8.82
CA THR A 14 1.40 7.96 9.54
C THR A 14 0.10 7.67 10.30
N TRP A 15 -0.56 8.69 10.85
CA TRP A 15 -1.86 8.52 11.52
C TRP A 15 -2.97 8.23 10.51
N ARG A 16 -2.92 8.90 9.34
CA ARG A 16 -3.83 8.59 8.23
C ARG A 16 -3.68 7.14 7.77
N LEU A 17 -2.44 6.64 7.64
CA LEU A 17 -2.16 5.25 7.28
C LEU A 17 -2.80 4.27 8.27
N LEU A 18 -2.71 4.54 9.58
CA LEU A 18 -3.32 3.70 10.62
C LEU A 18 -4.85 3.75 10.62
N CYS A 19 -5.45 4.85 10.16
CA CYS A 19 -6.91 5.00 10.07
C CYS A 19 -7.54 4.36 8.82
N VAL A 20 -6.77 3.96 7.81
CA VAL A 20 -7.33 3.28 6.63
C VAL A 20 -7.78 1.87 7.03
N ASP A 21 -8.98 1.44 6.62
CA ASP A 21 -9.51 0.08 6.87
C ASP A 21 -8.56 -1.06 6.40
N ASN A 22 -7.69 -0.76 5.44
CA ASN A 22 -6.72 -1.68 4.86
C ASN A 22 -5.30 -1.49 5.42
N SER A 23 -5.12 -0.75 6.52
CA SER A 23 -3.81 -0.42 7.09
C SER A 23 -2.96 -1.65 7.40
N ALA A 24 -3.55 -2.67 8.02
CA ALA A 24 -2.87 -3.93 8.32
C ALA A 24 -2.36 -4.65 7.07
N LEU A 25 -3.14 -4.63 5.98
CA LEU A 25 -2.73 -5.18 4.69
C LEU A 25 -1.54 -4.40 4.12
N ILE A 26 -1.62 -3.07 4.09
CA ILE A 26 -0.58 -2.19 3.54
C ILE A 26 0.74 -2.40 4.29
N ILE A 27 0.71 -2.32 5.63
CA ILE A 27 1.90 -2.44 6.48
C ILE A 27 2.53 -3.83 6.33
N SER A 28 1.73 -4.89 6.44
CA SER A 28 2.23 -6.26 6.32
C SER A 28 2.83 -6.53 4.93
N PHE A 29 2.20 -6.01 3.88
CA PHE A 29 2.66 -6.17 2.51
C PHE A 29 3.97 -5.42 2.28
N PHE A 30 4.06 -4.14 2.66
CA PHE A 30 5.28 -3.34 2.49
C PHE A 30 6.44 -3.90 3.30
N TYR A 31 6.18 -4.38 4.52
CA TYR A 31 7.20 -5.03 5.32
C TYR A 31 7.79 -6.24 4.59
N ARG A 32 6.94 -7.12 4.07
CA ARG A 32 7.38 -8.35 3.38
C ARG A 32 8.07 -8.08 2.04
N VAL A 33 7.68 -7.01 1.35
CA VAL A 33 8.11 -6.74 -0.03
C VAL A 33 9.28 -5.76 -0.12
N PHE A 34 9.37 -4.77 0.76
CA PHE A 34 10.44 -3.77 0.74
C PHE A 34 11.40 -3.94 1.91
N ILE A 35 10.89 -4.10 3.14
CA ILE A 35 11.73 -4.08 4.35
C ILE A 35 12.51 -5.40 4.51
N GLN A 36 11.82 -6.54 4.44
CA GLN A 36 12.41 -7.86 4.62
C GLN A 36 13.50 -8.17 3.56
N PRO A 37 13.27 -7.94 2.24
CA PRO A 37 14.33 -8.12 1.24
C PRO A 37 15.25 -6.89 1.10
N ASN A 38 15.03 -5.82 1.89
CA ASN A 38 15.76 -4.55 1.80
C ASN A 38 15.78 -3.96 0.37
N CYS A 39 14.66 -4.07 -0.36
CA CYS A 39 14.49 -3.50 -1.69
C CYS A 39 13.90 -2.10 -1.58
N ARG A 40 14.41 -1.14 -2.37
CA ARG A 40 13.88 0.22 -2.44
C ARG A 40 12.89 0.45 -3.58
N SER A 41 12.93 -0.38 -4.61
CA SER A 41 12.12 -0.26 -5.81
C SER A 41 11.83 -1.63 -6.40
N LEU A 42 10.61 -1.83 -6.89
CA LEU A 42 10.15 -3.04 -7.54
C LEU A 42 9.35 -2.69 -8.79
N LYS A 43 9.35 -3.59 -9.78
CA LYS A 43 8.53 -3.43 -10.97
C LYS A 43 7.05 -3.49 -10.59
N GLN A 44 6.21 -2.72 -11.29
CA GLN A 44 4.77 -2.71 -11.03
C GLN A 44 4.14 -4.10 -11.21
N SER A 45 4.57 -4.86 -12.22
CA SER A 45 4.08 -6.23 -12.46
C SER A 45 4.39 -7.14 -11.28
N GLU A 46 5.64 -7.19 -10.82
CA GLU A 46 6.03 -7.99 -9.66
C GLU A 46 5.31 -7.57 -8.38
N LEU A 47 5.14 -6.26 -8.16
CA LEU A 47 4.40 -5.74 -7.02
C LEU A 47 2.93 -6.17 -7.07
N THR A 48 2.34 -6.16 -8.26
CA THR A 48 0.96 -6.60 -8.49
C THR A 48 0.82 -8.08 -8.19
N GLU A 49 1.68 -8.93 -8.75
CA GLU A 49 1.65 -10.39 -8.52
C GLU A 49 1.81 -10.73 -7.04
N LYS A 50 2.77 -10.12 -6.34
CA LYS A 50 2.96 -10.34 -4.89
C LYS A 50 1.74 -9.92 -4.07
N LEU A 51 1.07 -8.85 -4.49
CA LEU A 51 -0.14 -8.38 -3.80
C LEU A 51 -1.33 -9.31 -4.10
N GLU A 52 -1.46 -9.80 -5.33
CA GLU A 52 -2.49 -10.78 -5.70
C GLU A 52 -2.35 -12.07 -4.88
N ASP A 53 -1.14 -12.59 -4.76
CA ASP A 53 -0.84 -13.76 -3.92
C ASP A 53 -1.22 -13.49 -2.44
N THR A 54 -0.80 -12.35 -1.90
CA THR A 54 -1.12 -11.96 -0.51
C THR A 54 -2.64 -11.84 -0.30
N LEU A 55 -3.36 -11.22 -1.24
CA LEU A 55 -4.82 -11.11 -1.19
C LEU A 55 -5.50 -12.47 -1.31
N PHE A 56 -4.99 -13.35 -2.16
CA PHE A 56 -5.51 -14.71 -2.30
C PHE A 56 -5.43 -15.46 -0.98
N HIS A 57 -4.26 -15.46 -0.34
CA HIS A 57 -4.05 -16.07 0.97
C HIS A 57 -4.95 -15.45 2.06
N LEU A 58 -5.06 -14.12 2.10
CA LEU A 58 -5.90 -13.43 3.09
C LEU A 58 -7.39 -13.70 2.91
N ARG A 59 -7.86 -13.81 1.67
CA ARG A 59 -9.26 -14.16 1.36
C ARG A 59 -9.60 -15.58 1.78
N GLN A 60 -8.62 -16.49 1.80
CA GLN A 60 -8.82 -17.85 2.31
C GLN A 60 -9.01 -17.87 3.83
N ILE A 61 -8.25 -17.05 4.55
CA ILE A 61 -8.28 -16.99 6.02
C ILE A 61 -9.48 -16.14 6.50
N GLN A 62 -9.75 -15.03 5.82
CA GLN A 62 -10.79 -14.06 6.16
C GLN A 62 -11.77 -13.93 4.99
N ARG A 63 -12.77 -14.84 4.94
CA ARG A 63 -13.85 -14.78 3.94
C ARG A 63 -14.46 -13.38 3.89
N ASN A 64 -14.62 -12.82 2.69
CA ASN A 64 -15.15 -11.48 2.39
C ASN A 64 -14.31 -10.26 2.79
N LYS A 65 -13.05 -10.43 3.23
CA LYS A 65 -12.15 -9.27 3.38
C LYS A 65 -11.37 -9.00 2.10
N TYR A 66 -11.23 -7.71 1.79
CA TYR A 66 -10.50 -7.17 0.65
C TYR A 66 -11.07 -7.54 -0.74
N PRO A 67 -12.26 -7.02 -1.12
CA PRO A 67 -12.93 -7.36 -2.38
C PRO A 67 -12.28 -6.72 -3.62
N LYS A 68 -11.48 -5.66 -3.48
CA LYS A 68 -10.84 -4.97 -4.61
C LYS A 68 -9.70 -5.83 -5.21
N THR A 69 -9.39 -5.63 -6.49
CA THR A 69 -8.23 -6.27 -7.14
C THR A 69 -6.91 -5.64 -6.69
N ALA A 70 -5.79 -6.35 -6.83
CA ALA A 70 -4.47 -5.81 -6.49
C ALA A 70 -4.16 -4.52 -7.24
N LYS A 71 -4.44 -4.45 -8.55
CA LYS A 71 -4.26 -3.23 -9.34
C LYS A 71 -5.09 -2.05 -8.81
N ALA A 72 -6.33 -2.30 -8.37
CA ALA A 72 -7.18 -1.27 -7.78
C ALA A 72 -6.61 -0.78 -6.44
N TYR A 73 -6.12 -1.69 -5.59
CA TYR A 73 -5.42 -1.32 -4.36
C TYR A 73 -4.14 -0.52 -4.62
N LEU A 74 -3.29 -0.96 -5.55
CA LEU A 74 -2.07 -0.23 -5.90
C LEU A 74 -2.37 1.15 -6.49
N THR A 75 -3.46 1.28 -7.24
CA THR A 75 -3.91 2.57 -7.77
C THR A 75 -4.37 3.48 -6.64
N ASP A 76 -5.13 2.97 -5.67
CA ASP A 76 -5.59 3.69 -4.47
C ASP A 76 -4.40 4.09 -3.56
N TRP A 77 -3.36 3.27 -3.47
CA TRP A 77 -2.14 3.57 -2.71
C TRP A 77 -1.17 4.50 -3.46
N ALA A 78 -1.33 4.64 -4.78
CA ALA A 78 -0.55 5.55 -5.61
C ALA A 78 -1.28 6.89 -5.83
N ASN A 79 -2.60 6.92 -5.75
CA ASN A 79 -3.44 8.08 -6.03
C ASN A 79 -4.32 8.43 -4.83
N GLY A 80 -4.31 9.71 -4.43
CA GLY A 80 -5.21 10.25 -3.39
C GLY A 80 -4.46 10.69 -2.15
N GLU A 81 -5.19 10.84 -1.05
CA GLU A 81 -4.66 11.34 0.23
C GLU A 81 -3.68 10.37 0.93
N ASN A 82 -3.53 9.16 0.39
CA ASN A 82 -2.75 8.03 0.91
C ASN A 82 -1.69 7.56 -0.10
N ALA A 83 -1.00 8.50 -0.75
CA ALA A 83 0.06 8.22 -1.71
C ALA A 83 1.31 7.63 -1.03
N PHE A 84 1.25 6.35 -0.66
CA PHE A 84 2.37 5.63 -0.05
C PHE A 84 3.33 5.06 -1.09
N LEU A 85 2.86 4.85 -2.32
CA LEU A 85 3.67 4.42 -3.44
C LEU A 85 3.92 5.57 -4.40
N ARG A 86 5.19 5.85 -4.67
CA ARG A 86 5.56 6.70 -5.79
C ARG A 86 5.72 5.83 -7.03
N LYS A 87 4.95 6.12 -8.07
CA LYS A 87 5.19 5.57 -9.40
C LYS A 87 6.48 6.19 -9.94
N TYR A 88 7.56 5.41 -9.95
CA TYR A 88 8.74 5.76 -10.72
C TYR A 88 8.53 5.20 -12.12
N TYR A 89 8.23 6.07 -13.07
CA TYR A 89 8.39 5.76 -14.48
C TYR A 89 9.90 5.82 -14.73
N ALA A 90 10.52 4.69 -15.05
CA ALA A 90 11.87 4.72 -15.59
C ALA A 90 11.80 5.47 -16.93
N ASP A 91 12.64 6.48 -17.10
CA ASP A 91 12.73 7.37 -18.28
C ASP A 91 13.14 6.63 -19.59
N ASN A 92 13.03 5.31 -19.64
CA ASN A 92 13.50 4.51 -20.78
C ASN A 92 12.78 3.15 -20.86
N SER A 93 11.47 3.18 -21.07
CA SER A 93 10.77 2.03 -21.66
C SER A 93 9.66 2.57 -22.54
N ASP A 94 10.09 3.10 -23.69
CA ASP A 94 9.33 3.03 -24.94
C ASP A 94 9.12 1.54 -25.21
N GLU A 95 7.90 1.05 -25.02
CA GLU A 95 7.43 -0.17 -25.68
C GLU A 95 5.91 0.00 -25.97
N PRO A 96 5.47 -0.46 -27.15
CA PRO A 96 4.42 0.13 -28.00
C PRO A 96 2.96 -0.09 -27.57
#